data_AF-A0A2P6PXN8-F1
#
_entry.id   AF-A0A2P6PXN8-F1
#
_cell.length_a   1.000
_cell.length_b   1.000
_cell.length_c   1.000
_cell.angle_alpha   90.00
_cell.angle_beta   90.00
_cell.angle_gamma   90.00
#
_symmetry.space_group_name_H-M   'P 1'
#
loop_
_entity.id
_entity.type
_entity.pdbx_description
1 polymer ?
#
loop_
_entity_poly.entity_id
_entity_poly.type
_entity_poly.pdbx_seq_one_letter_code
_entity_poly.pdbx_strand_id
1 'polypeptide(L)'
;MFIIDNSHASIQVIFSFFTSVQAWVTLGRAQLNFGEPDSAVQSFDKALAIKPDSEEARDDRHTAMNLMKRRKQLHSSGLSPKRNRYAVGDRTDRT
;
A
#
# COMPACT_ATOMS: atom_id res chain seq x y z
N MET A 1 -4.64 52.34 -7.52
CA MET A 1 -5.63 52.02 -6.47
C MET A 1 -6.13 50.60 -6.75
N PHE A 2 -5.95 49.73 -5.76
CA PHE A 2 -6.27 48.29 -5.67
C PHE A 2 -5.59 47.31 -6.64
N ILE A 3 -4.43 46.84 -6.17
CA ILE A 3 -3.86 45.53 -6.47
C ILE A 3 -4.89 44.49 -6.05
N ILE A 4 -5.32 43.66 -6.99
CA ILE A 4 -6.26 42.56 -6.74
C ILE A 4 -5.48 41.50 -5.95
N ASP A 5 -5.95 41.16 -4.74
CA ASP A 5 -5.40 40.14 -3.85
C ASP A 5 -5.36 38.75 -4.54
N ASN A 6 -4.26 38.45 -5.24
CA ASN A 6 -3.99 37.14 -5.85
C ASN A 6 -3.38 36.13 -4.86
N SER A 7 -3.15 36.54 -3.62
CA SER A 7 -2.57 35.76 -2.53
C SER A 7 -3.55 34.71 -1.99
N HIS A 8 -4.83 35.07 -1.82
CA HIS A 8 -5.84 34.17 -1.23
C HIS A 8 -6.18 32.98 -2.14
N ALA A 9 -6.33 33.23 -3.45
CA ALA A 9 -6.59 32.18 -4.44
C ALA A 9 -5.39 31.20 -4.55
N SER A 10 -4.17 31.73 -4.53
CA SER A 10 -2.95 30.92 -4.57
C SER A 10 -2.79 30.03 -3.33
N ILE A 11 -3.09 30.58 -2.14
CA ILE A 11 -3.08 29.82 -0.87
C ILE A 11 -4.16 28.74 -0.88
N GLN A 12 -5.37 29.03 -1.35
CA GLN A 12 -6.47 28.07 -1.40
C GLN A 12 -6.19 26.91 -2.36
N VAL A 13 -5.56 27.19 -3.50
CA VAL A 13 -5.13 26.17 -4.48
C VAL A 13 -4.03 25.28 -3.88
N ILE A 14 -2.98 25.88 -3.29
CA ILE A 14 -1.90 25.12 -2.62
C ILE A 14 -2.46 24.28 -1.47
N PHE A 15 -3.35 24.84 -0.65
CA PHE A 15 -3.98 24.15 0.46
C PHE A 15 -4.87 22.98 -0.01
N SER A 16 -5.63 23.18 -1.08
CA SER A 16 -6.45 22.12 -1.69
C SER A 16 -5.59 20.98 -2.23
N PHE A 17 -4.49 21.30 -2.93
CA PHE A 17 -3.54 20.29 -3.39
C PHE A 17 -2.91 19.55 -2.20
N PHE A 18 -2.45 20.26 -1.18
CA PHE A 18 -1.83 19.65 0.00
C PHE A 18 -2.80 18.72 0.76
N THR A 19 -4.03 19.16 0.99
CA THR A 19 -5.04 18.34 1.69
C THR A 19 -5.48 17.13 0.88
N SER A 20 -5.57 17.24 -0.45
CA SER A 20 -5.89 16.10 -1.31
C SER A 20 -4.79 15.03 -1.30
N VAL A 21 -3.50 15.43 -1.29
CA VAL A 21 -2.36 14.49 -1.19
C VAL A 21 -2.39 13.75 0.14
N GLN A 22 -2.53 14.48 1.25
CA GLN A 22 -2.60 13.91 2.60
C GLN A 22 -3.78 12.95 2.77
N ALA A 23 -4.94 13.26 2.17
CA ALA A 23 -6.11 12.38 2.20
C ALA A 23 -5.86 11.04 1.49
N TRP A 24 -5.25 11.07 0.30
CA TRP A 24 -4.89 9.85 -0.43
C TRP A 24 -3.84 9.00 0.30
N VAL A 25 -2.83 9.65 0.90
CA VAL A 25 -1.82 8.95 1.74
C VAL A 25 -2.48 8.27 2.93
N THR A 26 -3.35 8.98 3.65
CA THR A 26 -4.05 8.45 4.82
C THR A 26 -4.95 7.26 4.45
N LEU A 27 -5.70 7.37 3.35
CA LEU A 27 -6.51 6.27 2.82
C LEU A 27 -5.65 5.05 2.46
N GLY A 28 -4.51 5.26 1.79
CA GLY A 28 -3.58 4.19 1.44
C GLY A 28 -3.05 3.46 2.68
N ARG A 29 -2.67 4.18 3.73
CA ARG A 29 -2.24 3.59 5.01
C ARG A 29 -3.35 2.80 5.69
N ALA A 30 -4.58 3.32 5.68
CA ALA A 30 -5.73 2.58 6.21
C ALA A 30 -5.95 1.27 5.43
N GLN A 31 -5.85 1.30 4.10
CA GLN A 31 -5.97 0.11 3.25
C GLN A 31 -4.86 -0.92 3.54
N LEU A 32 -3.62 -0.47 3.81
CA LEU A 32 -2.54 -1.37 4.27
C LEU A 32 -2.89 -2.04 5.59
N ASN A 33 -3.44 -1.29 6.55
CA ASN A 33 -3.88 -1.85 7.84
C ASN A 33 -5.02 -2.86 7.68
N PHE A 34 -5.86 -2.73 6.65
CA PHE A 34 -6.89 -3.71 6.30
C PHE A 34 -6.37 -4.90 5.47
N GLY A 35 -5.08 -4.94 5.13
CA GLY A 35 -4.50 -6.04 4.35
C GLY A 35 -4.81 -5.97 2.86
N GLU A 36 -5.14 -4.78 2.34
CA GLU A 36 -5.45 -4.53 0.92
C GLU A 36 -4.36 -3.72 0.23
N PRO A 37 -3.16 -4.30 -0.01
CA PRO A 37 -2.03 -3.58 -0.59
C PRO A 37 -2.26 -3.16 -2.04
N ASP A 38 -3.06 -3.88 -2.81
CA ASP A 38 -3.39 -3.52 -4.20
C ASP A 38 -4.17 -2.19 -4.27
N SER A 39 -5.12 -1.99 -3.36
CA SER A 39 -5.88 -0.73 -3.23
C SER A 39 -4.99 0.40 -2.71
N ALA A 40 -4.11 0.11 -1.75
CA ALA A 40 -3.19 1.09 -1.21
C ALA A 40 -2.27 1.68 -2.28
N VAL A 41 -1.74 0.85 -3.19
CA VAL A 41 -0.91 1.32 -4.32
C VAL A 41 -1.67 2.34 -5.18
N GLN A 42 -2.95 2.10 -5.47
CA GLN A 42 -3.76 3.04 -6.27
C GLN A 42 -3.98 4.37 -5.54
N SER A 43 -4.16 4.34 -4.22
CA SER A 43 -4.28 5.57 -3.42
C SER A 43 -2.99 6.37 -3.46
N PHE A 44 -1.83 5.73 -3.31
CA PHE A 44 -0.54 6.42 -3.40
C PHE A 44 -0.22 6.91 -4.81
N ASP A 45 -0.61 6.17 -5.86
CA ASP A 45 -0.51 6.63 -7.25
C ASP A 45 -1.30 7.93 -7.48
N LYS A 46 -2.50 8.06 -6.90
CA LYS A 46 -3.28 9.30 -6.94
C LYS A 46 -2.62 10.44 -6.16
N ALA A 47 -2.04 10.15 -5.00
CA ALA A 47 -1.27 11.16 -4.25
C ALA A 47 -0.08 11.69 -5.08
N LEU A 48 0.64 10.80 -5.76
CA LEU A 48 1.79 11.14 -6.61
C LEU A 48 1.38 11.83 -7.92
N ALA A 49 0.20 11.55 -8.45
CA ALA A 49 -0.33 12.29 -9.61
C ALA A 49 -0.59 13.76 -9.27
N ILE A 50 -0.89 14.08 -8.01
CA ILE A 50 -1.11 15.45 -7.53
C ILE A 50 0.22 16.09 -7.10
N LYS A 51 1.05 15.35 -6.35
CA LYS A 51 2.35 15.80 -5.87
C LYS A 51 3.44 14.76 -6.18
N PRO A 52 4.06 14.83 -7.38
CA PRO A 52 5.03 13.83 -7.81
C PRO A 52 6.28 13.73 -6.93
N ASP A 53 6.64 14.81 -6.24
CA ASP A 53 7.79 14.96 -5.33
C ASP A 53 7.48 14.56 -3.88
N SER A 54 6.28 14.03 -3.58
CA SER A 54 5.96 13.53 -2.24
C SER A 54 6.79 12.28 -1.91
N GLU A 55 7.84 12.45 -1.10
CA GLU A 55 8.65 11.33 -0.58
C GLU A 55 7.80 10.35 0.23
N GLU A 56 6.93 10.87 1.11
CA GLU A 56 5.99 10.07 1.91
C GLU A 56 5.15 9.11 1.05
N ALA A 57 4.54 9.62 -0.03
CA ALA A 57 3.72 8.79 -0.91
C ALA A 57 4.56 7.77 -1.71
N ARG A 58 5.82 8.09 -2.05
CA ARG A 58 6.72 7.14 -2.73
C ARG A 58 7.13 5.99 -1.80
N ASP A 59 7.49 6.30 -0.56
CA ASP A 59 7.92 5.32 0.44
C ASP A 59 6.76 4.39 0.83
N ASP A 60 5.58 4.95 1.07
CA ASP A 60 4.39 4.18 1.37
C ASP A 60 3.97 3.29 0.18
N ARG A 61 4.07 3.81 -1.06
CA ARG A 61 3.84 3.01 -2.28
C ARG A 61 4.82 1.85 -2.40
N HIS A 62 6.11 2.08 -2.14
CA HIS A 62 7.11 1.03 -2.16
C HIS A 62 6.79 -0.07 -1.14
N THR A 63 6.40 0.33 0.07
CA THR A 63 5.93 -0.59 1.13
C THR A 63 4.72 -1.40 0.68
N ALA A 64 3.71 -0.75 0.09
CA ALA A 64 2.51 -1.40 -0.44
C ALA A 64 2.84 -2.43 -1.54
N MET A 65 3.74 -2.08 -2.48
CA MET A 65 4.18 -2.99 -3.53
C MET A 65 4.90 -4.23 -2.97
N ASN A 66 5.72 -4.06 -1.93
CA ASN A 66 6.39 -5.18 -1.29
C ASN A 66 5.40 -6.13 -0.59
N LEU A 67 4.38 -5.58 0.08
CA LEU A 67 3.30 -6.38 0.67
C LEU A 67 2.49 -7.12 -0.39
N MET A 68 2.14 -6.46 -1.50
CA MET A 68 1.46 -7.10 -2.63
C MET A 68 2.25 -8.28 -3.20
N LYS A 69 3.57 -8.12 -3.39
CA LYS A 69 4.45 -9.20 -3.88
C LYS A 69 4.46 -10.38 -2.90
N ARG A 70 4.59 -10.13 -1.60
CA ARG A 70 4.56 -11.17 -0.55
C ARG A 70 3.21 -11.90 -0.51
N ARG A 71 2.09 -11.20 -0.63
CA ARG A 71 0.73 -11.78 -0.71
C ARG A 71 0.62 -12.72 -1.91
N LYS A 72 1.08 -12.28 -3.09
CA LYS A 72 1.09 -13.09 -4.32
C LYS A 72 1.98 -14.33 -4.19
N GLN A 73 3.15 -14.20 -3.55
CA GLN A 73 4.03 -15.33 -3.29
C GLN A 73 3.39 -16.36 -2.36
N LEU A 74 2.74 -15.94 -1.28
CA LEU A 74 2.05 -16.85 -0.36
C LEU A 74 0.94 -17.64 -1.06
N HIS A 75 0.16 -16.99 -1.92
CA HIS A 75 -0.85 -17.68 -2.72
C HIS A 75 -0.22 -18.69 -3.69
N SER A 76 0.95 -18.39 -4.26
CA SER A 76 1.67 -19.35 -5.13
C SER A 76 2.32 -20.51 -4.36
N SER A 77 2.80 -20.26 -3.13
CA SER A 77 3.47 -21.28 -2.30
C SER A 77 2.52 -22.12 -1.45
N GLY A 78 1.27 -21.67 -1.29
CA GLY A 78 0.23 -22.31 -0.47
C GLY A 78 -0.40 -23.57 -1.08
N LEU A 79 -0.04 -23.95 -2.30
CA LEU A 79 -0.54 -25.15 -2.99
C LEU A 79 0.53 -26.24 -3.12
N SER A 80 1.15 -26.65 -2.01
CA SER A 80 1.82 -27.96 -1.94
C SER A 80 0.95 -28.92 -1.11
N PRO A 81 0.14 -29.79 -1.75
CA PRO A 81 -0.70 -30.76 -1.03
C PRO A 81 0.10 -31.87 -0.33
N LYS A 82 1.44 -31.85 -0.42
CA LYS A 82 2.29 -33.02 -0.20
C LYS A 82 3.34 -32.85 0.91
N ARG A 83 3.01 -32.10 1.96
CA ARG A 83 3.75 -32.17 3.22
C ARG A 83 2.81 -32.64 4.32
N ASN A 84 2.61 -33.95 4.34
CA ASN A 84 2.14 -34.67 5.52
C ASN A 84 3.13 -34.37 6.66
N ARG A 85 2.82 -33.38 7.50
CA ARG A 85 3.62 -33.00 8.68
C ARG A 85 3.53 -34.05 9.81
N TYR A 86 2.75 -35.11 9.58
CA TYR A 86 2.49 -36.19 10.53
C TYR A 86 2.57 -37.56 9.83
N ALA A 87 3.66 -37.85 9.12
CA ALA A 87 3.96 -39.25 8.81
C ALA A 87 4.54 -39.89 10.09
N VAL A 88 3.65 -40.37 10.97
CA VAL A 88 4.04 -41.22 12.10
C VAL A 88 4.57 -42.51 11.47
N GLY A 89 5.89 -42.72 11.55
CA GLY A 89 6.50 -43.95 11.10
C GLY A 89 5.92 -45.10 11.91
N ASP A 90 5.11 -45.94 11.27
CA ASP A 90 4.66 -47.19 11.85
C ASP A 90 5.90 -48.07 12.05
N ARG A 91 6.35 -48.19 13.30
CA ARG A 91 7.35 -49.17 13.69
C ARG A 91 6.65 -50.51 13.83
N THR A 92 6.34 -51.14 12.70
CA THR A 92 6.16 -52.59 12.67
C THR A 92 7.55 -53.22 12.76
N ASP A 93 8.07 -53.32 13.99
CA ASP A 93 9.15 -54.26 14.27
C ASP A 93 8.52 -55.66 14.32
N ARG A 94 8.65 -56.36 13.19
CA ARG A 94 8.50 -57.81 13.12
C ARG A 94 9.90 -58.38 13.36
N THR A 95 10.10 -59.00 14.52
CA THR A 95 10.60 -60.38 14.70
C THR A 95 10.72 -60.69 16.18
#